data_AF-A0A542GB14-F1
#
_entry.id   AF-A0A542GB14-F1
#
_cell.length_a   1.000
_cell.length_b   1.000
_cell.length_c   1.000
_cell.angle_alpha   90.00
_cell.angle_beta   90.00
_cell.angle_gamma   90.00
#
_symmetry.space_group_name_H-M   'P 1'
#
loop_
_entity.id
_entity.type
_entity.pdbx_description
1 polymer ?
#
loop_
_entity_poly.entity_id
_entity_poly.type
_entity_poly.pdbx_seq_one_letter_code
_entity_poly.pdbx_strand_id
1 'polypeptide(L)'
;MSQAPSTPSPPARTCPATKLTTADRVLATVLYLRKLGTRDLLAQLFGVNTSTLTRAVHQVQPLLAEHGYTIPPSTARFRIPADVTEFLANSSPTKIKPTC
;
A
#
# COMPACT_ATOMS: atom_id res chain seq x y z
N MET A 1 -25.80 40.43 -13.35
CA MET A 1 -25.16 40.28 -12.03
C MET A 1 -24.63 38.86 -11.98
N SER A 2 -23.32 38.71 -11.79
CA SER A 2 -22.47 37.63 -12.29
C SER A 2 -22.83 36.21 -11.87
N GLN A 3 -22.79 35.30 -12.85
CA GLN A 3 -22.76 33.86 -12.63
C GLN A 3 -21.38 33.50 -12.06
N ALA A 4 -21.36 32.92 -10.86
CA ALA A 4 -20.15 32.48 -10.18
C ALA A 4 -19.53 31.25 -10.90
N PRO A 5 -18.20 31.11 -10.95
CA PRO A 5 -17.57 29.93 -11.51
C PRO A 5 -17.78 28.73 -10.58
N SER A 6 -18.35 27.66 -11.12
CA SER A 6 -18.44 26.35 -10.49
C SER A 6 -17.05 25.90 -10.04
N THR A 7 -16.83 25.86 -8.73
CA THR A 7 -15.70 25.15 -8.13
C THR A 7 -15.77 23.67 -8.51
N PRO A 8 -14.68 23.05 -9.00
CA PRO A 8 -14.66 21.61 -9.19
C PRO A 8 -14.76 20.92 -7.84
N SER A 9 -15.77 20.05 -7.68
CA SER A 9 -15.85 19.12 -6.55
C SER A 9 -14.55 18.33 -6.45
N PRO A 10 -13.95 18.21 -5.25
CA PRO A 10 -12.87 17.25 -5.03
C PRO A 10 -13.38 15.84 -5.37
N PRO A 11 -12.57 14.98 -6.02
CA PRO A 11 -13.00 13.62 -6.31
C PRO A 11 -13.35 12.95 -4.98
N ALA A 12 -14.53 12.32 -4.97
CA ALA A 12 -15.00 11.50 -3.88
C ALA A 12 -13.82 10.69 -3.35
N ARG A 13 -13.49 10.88 -2.07
CA ARG A 13 -12.70 9.89 -1.35
C ARG A 13 -13.55 8.64 -1.42
N THR A 14 -13.22 7.78 -2.37
CA THR A 14 -13.70 6.42 -2.39
C THR A 14 -13.33 5.90 -1.01
N CYS A 15 -14.33 5.71 -0.16
CA CYS A 15 -14.20 4.88 1.00
C CYS A 15 -14.62 3.49 0.52
N PRO A 16 -13.76 2.69 -0.15
CA PRO A 16 -14.08 1.29 -0.26
C PRO A 16 -14.05 0.78 1.17
N ALA A 17 -15.17 0.23 1.65
CA ALA A 17 -15.18 -0.55 2.87
C ALA A 17 -14.02 -1.55 2.77
N THR A 18 -12.97 -1.34 3.58
CA THR A 18 -11.63 -1.90 3.43
C THR A 18 -11.61 -3.38 3.77
N LYS A 19 -12.23 -4.19 2.90
CA LYS A 19 -12.03 -5.62 2.88
C LYS A 19 -10.65 -5.84 2.27
N LEU A 20 -9.67 -6.07 3.14
CA LEU A 20 -8.29 -6.44 2.79
C LEU A 20 -8.32 -7.65 1.84
N THR A 21 -8.23 -7.36 0.54
CA THR A 21 -8.30 -8.37 -0.53
C THR A 21 -7.10 -9.31 -0.45
N THR A 22 -7.13 -10.44 -1.16
CA THR A 22 -5.96 -11.35 -1.21
C THR A 22 -4.72 -10.63 -1.75
N ALA A 23 -4.88 -9.80 -2.78
CA ALA A 23 -3.78 -8.99 -3.33
C ALA A 23 -3.22 -8.00 -2.30
N ASP A 24 -4.10 -7.38 -1.52
CA ASP A 24 -3.72 -6.42 -0.48
C ASP A 24 -2.93 -7.09 0.66
N ARG A 25 -3.33 -8.29 1.08
CA ARG A 25 -2.57 -9.12 2.03
C ARG A 25 -1.17 -9.45 1.54
N VAL A 26 -1.05 -9.80 0.26
CA VAL A 26 0.25 -10.08 -0.37
C VAL A 26 1.10 -8.83 -0.40
N LEU A 27 0.53 -7.71 -0.84
CA LEU A 27 1.23 -6.42 -0.88
C LEU A 27 1.70 -6.01 0.52
N ALA A 28 0.83 -6.05 1.52
CA ALA A 28 1.17 -5.75 2.92
C ALA A 28 2.31 -6.64 3.44
N THR A 29 2.29 -7.92 3.08
CA THR A 29 3.34 -8.88 3.47
C THR A 29 4.67 -8.57 2.80
N VAL A 30 4.67 -8.28 1.51
CA VAL A 30 5.87 -7.87 0.77
C VAL A 30 6.45 -6.60 1.37
N LEU A 31 5.62 -5.59 1.65
CA LEU A 31 6.06 -4.32 2.24
C LEU A 31 6.65 -4.52 3.65
N TYR A 32 6.06 -5.43 4.43
CA TYR A 32 6.54 -5.81 5.76
C TYR A 32 7.90 -6.53 5.70
N LEU A 33 8.05 -7.55 4.85
CA LEU A 33 9.31 -8.26 4.65
C LEU A 33 10.41 -7.33 4.14
N ARG A 34 10.03 -6.38 3.30
CA ARG A 34 10.90 -5.38 2.72
C ARG A 34 11.33 -4.29 3.73
N LYS A 35 10.81 -4.30 4.96
CA LYS A 35 11.10 -3.34 6.05
C LYS A 35 10.94 -1.88 5.63
N LEU A 36 9.92 -1.61 4.81
CA LEU A 36 9.63 -0.27 4.28
C LEU A 36 9.12 0.70 5.34
N GLY A 37 8.67 0.24 6.50
CA GLY A 37 8.20 1.10 7.57
C GLY A 37 7.84 0.33 8.83
N THR A 38 7.31 1.03 9.83
CA THR A 38 6.78 0.40 11.04
C THR A 38 5.50 -0.36 10.72
N ARG A 39 5.20 -1.37 11.55
CA ARG A 39 3.95 -2.16 11.43
C ARG A 39 2.71 -1.28 11.50
N ASP A 40 2.79 -0.23 12.31
CA ASP A 40 1.75 0.78 12.47
C ASP A 40 1.55 1.61 11.20
N LEU A 41 2.63 2.07 10.57
CA LEU A 41 2.56 2.80 9.31
C LEU A 41 1.91 1.97 8.20
N LEU A 42 2.28 0.70 8.08
CA LEU A 42 1.68 -0.20 7.10
C LEU A 42 0.19 -0.43 7.41
N ALA A 43 -0.17 -0.60 8.68
CA ALA A 43 -1.56 -0.76 9.09
C ALA A 43 -2.41 0.48 8.72
N GLN A 44 -1.88 1.68 8.95
CA GLN A 44 -2.50 2.94 8.54
C GLN A 44 -2.65 3.05 7.02
N LEU A 45 -1.65 2.64 6.24
CA LEU A 45 -1.68 2.68 4.77
C LEU A 45 -2.81 1.82 4.19
N PHE A 46 -3.03 0.65 4.78
CA PHE A 46 -4.08 -0.28 4.37
C PHE A 46 -5.44 -0.03 5.06
N GLY A 47 -5.51 0.94 5.98
CA GLY A 47 -6.73 1.21 6.76
C GLY A 47 -7.19 0.02 7.61
N VAL A 48 -6.25 -0.79 8.11
CA VAL A 48 -6.53 -1.96 8.95
C VAL A 48 -5.80 -1.90 10.28
N ASN A 49 -6.18 -2.75 11.23
CA ASN A 49 -5.46 -2.90 12.48
C ASN A 49 -4.13 -3.63 12.31
N THR A 50 -3.15 -3.31 13.15
CA THR A 50 -1.83 -3.96 13.19
C THR A 50 -1.92 -5.48 13.41
N SER A 51 -2.91 -5.94 14.17
CA SER A 51 -3.20 -7.37 14.37
C SER A 51 -3.66 -8.05 13.07
N THR A 52 -4.52 -7.40 12.29
CA THR A 52 -4.98 -7.89 10.98
C THR A 52 -3.82 -7.98 10.01
N LEU A 53 -2.97 -6.97 9.98
CA LEU A 53 -1.76 -6.96 9.15
C LEU A 53 -0.80 -8.09 9.54
N THR A 54 -0.56 -8.29 10.83
CA THR A 54 0.31 -9.38 11.32
C THR A 54 -0.25 -10.74 10.93
N ARG A 55 -1.57 -10.95 11.08
CA ARG A 55 -2.24 -12.17 10.65
C ARG A 55 -2.06 -12.41 9.14
N ALA A 56 -2.23 -11.37 8.32
CA ALA A 56 -2.03 -11.45 6.88
C ALA A 56 -0.59 -11.85 6.54
N VAL A 57 0.39 -11.23 7.19
CA VAL A 57 1.82 -11.56 7.06
C VAL A 57 2.07 -13.03 7.37
N HIS A 58 1.59 -13.53 8.51
CA HIS A 58 1.79 -14.94 8.88
C HIS A 58 1.11 -15.94 7.94
N GLN A 59 0.00 -15.56 7.30
CA GLN A 59 -0.65 -16.42 6.32
C GLN A 59 0.07 -16.44 4.97
N VAL A 60 0.67 -15.32 4.58
CA VAL A 60 1.23 -15.14 3.24
C VAL A 60 2.74 -15.42 3.20
N GLN A 61 3.48 -15.14 4.27
CA GLN A 61 4.91 -15.44 4.37
C GLN A 61 5.28 -16.91 4.08
N PRO A 62 4.56 -17.93 4.58
CA PRO A 62 4.84 -19.32 4.19
C PRO A 62 4.54 -19.58 2.71
N LEU A 63 3.49 -18.96 2.15
CA LEU A 63 3.19 -19.10 0.72
C LEU A 63 4.31 -18.52 -0.15
N LEU A 64 4.89 -17.37 0.22
CA LEU A 64 6.05 -16.82 -0.49
C LEU A 64 7.28 -17.72 -0.36
N ALA A 65 7.50 -18.29 0.83
CA ALA A 65 8.63 -19.19 1.06
C ALA A 65 8.52 -20.46 0.20
N GLU A 66 7.33 -21.08 0.13
CA GLU A 66 7.05 -22.24 -0.73
C GLU A 66 7.27 -21.92 -2.22
N HIS A 67 6.93 -20.71 -2.65
CA HIS A 67 7.16 -20.27 -4.03
C HIS A 67 8.59 -19.73 -4.28
N GLY A 68 9.50 -19.82 -3.30
CA GLY A 68 10.88 -19.36 -3.42
C GLY A 68 11.04 -17.83 -3.54
N TYR A 69 10.01 -17.06 -3.21
CA TYR A 69 10.02 -15.61 -3.37
C TYR A 69 10.72 -14.93 -2.19
N THR A 70 12.04 -14.75 -2.32
CA THR A 70 12.84 -14.00 -1.33
C THR A 70 12.72 -12.51 -1.60
N ILE A 71 12.03 -11.78 -0.73
CA ILE A 71 11.94 -10.31 -0.78
C ILE A 71 13.18 -9.71 -0.13
N PRO A 72 14.10 -9.08 -0.89
CA PRO A 72 15.22 -8.36 -0.28
C PRO A 72 14.71 -7.13 0.48
N PRO A 73 15.34 -6.77 1.62
CA PRO A 73 15.01 -5.54 2.33
C PRO A 73 15.24 -4.33 1.41
N SER A 74 14.32 -3.38 1.40
CA SER A 74 14.53 -2.12 0.65
C SER A 74 15.51 -1.23 1.38
N THR A 75 16.24 -0.46 0.58
CA THR A 75 16.94 0.75 1.04
C THR A 75 15.97 1.91 1.30
N ALA A 76 14.82 1.96 0.61
CA ALA A 76 13.75 2.91 0.91
C ALA A 76 13.10 2.57 2.26
N ARG A 77 13.10 3.54 3.18
CA ARG A 77 12.51 3.42 4.52
C ARG A 77 11.61 4.62 4.78
N PHE A 78 10.31 4.37 4.83
CA PHE A 78 9.30 5.35 5.13
C PHE A 78 9.06 5.41 6.64
N ARG A 79 9.19 6.61 7.22
CA ARG A 79 8.88 6.85 8.64
C ARG A 79 7.45 7.33 8.87
N ILE A 80 6.86 8.02 7.89
CA ILE A 80 5.55 8.67 7.99
C ILE A 80 4.75 8.45 6.70
N PRO A 81 3.41 8.47 6.75
CA PRO A 81 2.58 8.24 5.57
C PRO A 81 2.75 9.34 4.50
N ALA A 82 3.14 10.54 4.91
CA ALA A 82 3.49 11.62 3.99
C ALA A 82 4.70 11.27 3.11
N ASP A 83 5.71 10.61 3.66
CA ASP A 83 6.92 10.18 2.94
C ASP A 83 6.59 9.14 1.85
N VAL A 84 5.64 8.24 2.15
CA VAL A 84 5.09 7.31 1.15
C VAL A 84 4.37 8.09 0.05
N THR A 85 3.56 9.09 0.43
CA THR A 85 2.79 9.90 -0.54
C THR A 85 3.71 10.71 -1.45
N GLU A 86 4.74 11.34 -0.90
CA GLU A 86 5.75 12.09 -1.64
C GLU A 86 6.56 11.19 -2.56
N PHE A 87 6.95 10.01 -2.08
CA PHE A 87 7.64 9.02 -2.91
C PHE A 87 6.76 8.51 -4.04
N LEU A 88 5.47 8.26 -3.80
CA LEU A 88 4.53 7.88 -4.85
C LEU A 88 4.27 9.02 -5.84
N ALA A 89 4.25 10.28 -5.38
CA ALA A 89 4.11 11.45 -6.23
C ALA A 89 5.35 11.67 -7.12
N ASN A 90 6.54 11.36 -6.61
CA ASN A 90 7.80 11.46 -7.34
C ASN A 90 8.14 10.19 -8.14
N SER A 91 7.50 9.06 -7.83
CA SER A 91 7.66 7.81 -8.57
C SER A 91 6.71 7.83 -9.75
N SER A 92 7.25 7.89 -10.97
CA SER A 92 6.45 7.67 -12.15
C SER A 92 5.87 6.25 -12.09
N PRO A 93 4.55 6.06 -12.32
CA PRO A 93 3.98 4.72 -12.39
C PRO A 93 4.66 4.00 -13.54
N THR A 94 5.61 3.15 -13.21
CA THR A 94 6.28 2.31 -14.19
C THR A 94 5.22 1.39 -14.71
N LYS A 95 4.74 1.68 -15.92
CA LYS A 95 3.79 0.88 -16.67
C LYS A 95 4.26 -0.58 -16.64
N ILE A 96 3.68 -1.37 -15.74
CA ILE A 96 3.85 -2.82 -15.73
C ILE A 96 3.24 -3.26 -17.04
N LYS A 97 4.09 -3.59 -18.03
CA LYS A 97 3.61 -4.09 -19.31
C LYS A 97 2.86 -5.40 -19.01
N PRO A 98 1.58 -5.54 -19.38
CA PRO A 98 0.94 -6.83 -19.33
C PRO A 98 1.63 -7.69 -20.39
N THR A 99 2.38 -8.69 -19.97
CA THR A 99 2.83 -9.76 -20.87
C THR A 99 1.66 -10.71 -21.05
N CYS A 100 1.24 -10.84 -22.30
CA CYS A 100 0.27 -11.81 -22.77
C CYS A 100 0.95 -13.15 -23.02
#